data_AF-K1TDM2-F1
#
_entry.id   AF-K1TDM2-F1
#
_cell.length_a   1.000
_cell.length_b   1.000
_cell.length_c   1.000
_cell.angle_alpha   90.00
_cell.angle_beta   90.00
_cell.angle_gamma   90.00
#
_symmetry.space_group_name_H-M   'P 1'
#
loop_
_entity.id
_entity.type
_entity.pdbx_description
1 polymer ?
#
loop_
_entity_poly.entity_id
_entity_poly.type
_entity_poly.pdbx_seq_one_letter_code
_entity_poly.pdbx_strand_id
1 'polypeptide(L)' 'FMYGLIALNFIIPFVMVFVGYILKKHPVKDMTSGNGYNTPTSRKSQEHWDYAQSIAPNILLVLAKH' A
#
# COMPACT_ATOMS: atom_id res chain seq x y z
N PHE A 1 17.14 26.71 1.64
CA PHE A 1 15.71 26.71 2.00
C PHE A 1 14.85 26.09 0.89
N MET A 2 14.87 26.62 -0.35
CA MET A 2 14.08 26.09 -1.49
C MET A 2 14.29 24.60 -1.79
N TYR A 3 15.53 24.11 -1.81
CA TYR A 3 15.82 22.68 -2.05
C TYR A 3 15.21 21.75 -0.99
N GLY A 4 15.07 22.21 0.26
CA GLY A 4 14.44 21.44 1.34
C GLY A 4 12.94 21.29 1.13
N LEU A 5 12.26 22.37 0.71
CA LEU A 5 10.83 22.34 0.37
C LEU A 5 10.56 21.45 -0.84
N ILE A 6 11.44 21.47 -1.84
CA ILE A 6 11.36 20.57 -3.00
C ILE A 6 11.51 19.12 -2.54
N ALA A 7 12.50 18.79 -1.69
CA ALA A 7 12.69 17.44 -1.16
C ALA A 7 11.50 16.93 -0.33
N LEU A 8 10.89 17.80 0.49
CA LEU A 8 9.69 17.49 1.28
C LEU A 8 8.50 17.03 0.41
N ASN A 9 8.32 17.63 -0.77
CA ASN A 9 7.25 17.23 -1.71
C ASN A 9 7.42 15.81 -2.25
N PHE A 10 8.64 15.27 -2.26
CA PHE A 10 8.89 13.90 -2.75
C PHE A 10 8.73 12.82 -1.67
N ILE A 11 8.53 13.19 -0.39
CA ILE A 11 8.39 12.21 0.69
C ILE A 11 7.16 11.33 0.47
N ILE A 12 6.01 11.93 0.15
CA ILE A 12 4.76 11.19 -0.07
C ILE A 12 4.88 10.19 -1.23
N PRO A 13 5.25 10.60 -2.47
CA PRO A 13 5.37 9.64 -3.57
C PRO A 13 6.45 8.58 -3.30
N PHE A 14 7.55 8.94 -2.63
CA PHE A 14 8.58 7.97 -2.23
C PHE A 14 8.03 6.90 -1.28
N VAL A 15 7.31 7.32 -0.22
CA VAL A 15 6.69 6.39 0.74
C VAL A 15 5.66 5.51 0.06
N MET A 16 4.84 6.05 -0.85
CA MET A 16 3.84 5.27 -1.58
C MET A 16 4.48 4.19 -2.47
N VAL A 17 5.55 4.53 -3.21
CA VAL A 17 6.29 3.55 -4.02
C VAL A 17 6.91 2.48 -3.12
N PHE A 18 7.57 2.89 -2.03
CA PHE A 18 8.24 1.98 -1.12
C PHE A 18 7.27 0.99 -0.45
N VAL A 19 6.18 1.50 0.11
CA VAL A 19 5.13 0.67 0.74
C VAL A 19 4.45 -0.23 -0.30
N GLY A 20 4.17 0.29 -1.50
CA GLY A 20 3.59 -0.51 -2.59
C GLY A 20 4.48 -1.68 -3.00
N TYR A 21 5.80 -1.48 -3.07
CA TYR A 21 6.74 -2.57 -3.33
C TYR A 21 6.80 -3.60 -2.20
N ILE A 22 6.81 -3.16 -0.94
CA ILE A 22 6.82 -4.08 0.21
C ILE A 22 5.57 -4.94 0.22
N LEU A 23 4.37 -4.35 0.08
CA LEU A 23 3.12 -5.09 0.10
C LEU A 23 2.99 -6.04 -1.10
N LYS A 24 3.56 -5.69 -2.25
CA LYS A 24 3.60 -6.58 -3.42
C LYS A 24 4.52 -7.79 -3.21
N LYS A 25 5.68 -7.58 -2.57
CA LYS A 25 6.67 -8.64 -2.32
C LYS A 25 6.29 -9.53 -1.13
N HIS A 26 5.71 -8.92 -0.10
CA HIS A 26 5.32 -9.55 1.15
C HIS A 26 3.86 -9.19 1.45
N PRO A 27 2.90 -9.77 0.71
CA PRO A 27 1.48 -9.54 0.99
C PRO A 27 1.15 -10.00 2.41
N VAL A 28 0.35 -9.20 3.12
CA VAL A 28 -0.08 -9.51 4.48
C VAL A 28 -1.03 -10.70 4.41
N LYS A 29 -0.62 -11.88 4.88
CA LYS A 29 -1.47 -13.08 4.82
C LYS A 29 -2.40 -13.21 6.01
N ASP A 30 -1.98 -12.67 7.15
CA ASP A 30 -2.75 -12.73 8.39
C ASP A 30 -3.83 -11.63 8.40
N MET A 31 -5.08 -12.07 8.26
CA MET A 31 -6.28 -11.23 8.31
C MET A 31 -6.51 -10.58 9.69
N THR A 32 -5.96 -11.16 10.76
CA THR A 32 -6.13 -10.67 12.13
C THR A 32 -5.09 -9.62 12.52
N SER A 33 -4.01 -9.47 11.74
CA SER A 33 -2.89 -8.58 12.02
C SER A 33 -3.23 -7.08 12.04
N GLY A 34 -4.42 -6.70 11.57
CA GLY A 34 -4.85 -5.30 11.45
C GLY A 34 -4.18 -4.52 10.31
N ASN A 35 -3.17 -5.09 9.65
CA ASN A 35 -2.38 -4.47 8.59
C ASN A 35 -2.95 -4.75 7.18
N GLY A 36 -2.42 -4.04 6.18
CA GLY A 36 -2.82 -4.21 4.78
C GLY A 36 -4.19 -3.59 4.47
N TYR A 37 -4.81 -4.02 3.37
CA TYR A 37 -6.11 -3.50 2.94
C TYR A 37 -7.27 -4.05 3.78
N ASN A 38 -7.54 -3.40 4.90
CA ASN A 38 -8.42 -3.87 5.97
C ASN A 38 -9.82 -3.21 5.92
N THR A 39 -10.66 -3.65 4.99
CA THR A 39 -12.06 -3.22 4.88
C THR A 39 -13.00 -4.33 5.38
N PRO A 40 -14.24 -4.02 5.79
CA PRO A 40 -15.22 -5.06 6.13
C PRO A 40 -15.42 -6.08 5.01
N THR A 41 -15.37 -5.64 3.74
CA THR A 41 -15.50 -6.52 2.58
C THR A 41 -14.30 -7.44 2.39
N SER A 42 -13.07 -6.94 2.58
CA SER A 42 -11.86 -7.79 2.44
C SER A 42 -11.76 -8.83 3.56
N ARG A 43 -12.33 -8.59 4.74
CA ARG A 43 -12.31 -9.51 5.88
C ARG A 43 -13.38 -10.62 5.86
N LYS A 44 -14.17 -10.74 4.79
CA LYS A 44 -15.26 -11.72 4.72
C LYS A 44 -14.76 -13.17 4.71
N SER A 45 -13.62 -13.42 4.10
CA SER A 45 -12.97 -14.73 4.04
C SER A 45 -11.48 -14.55 3.74
N GLN A 46 -10.69 -15.61 3.94
CA GLN A 46 -9.28 -15.59 3.57
C GLN A 46 -9.09 -15.34 2.06
N GLU A 47 -9.97 -15.86 1.20
CA GLU A 47 -9.92 -15.61 -0.25
C GLU A 47 -10.15 -14.13 -0.58
N HIS A 48 -11.16 -13.50 0.06
CA HIS A 48 -11.40 -12.07 -0.10
C HIS A 48 -10.23 -11.23 0.40
N TRP A 49 -9.59 -11.69 1.48
CA TRP A 49 -8.41 -11.05 2.04
C TRP A 49 -7.24 -11.13 1.06
N ASP A 50 -6.89 -12.33 0.61
CA ASP A 50 -5.78 -12.56 -0.31
C ASP A 50 -5.98 -11.81 -1.64
N TYR A 51 -7.20 -11.81 -2.15
CA TYR A 51 -7.56 -11.01 -3.33
C TYR A 51 -7.32 -9.51 -3.09
N ALA A 52 -7.81 -8.97 -1.98
CA ALA A 52 -7.63 -7.55 -1.65
C ALA A 52 -6.14 -7.17 -1.48
N GLN A 53 -5.34 -8.01 -0.81
CA GLN A 53 -3.91 -7.76 -0.65
C GLN A 53 -3.13 -7.91 -1.97
N SER A 54 -3.64 -8.66 -2.95
CA SER A 54 -3.01 -8.78 -4.27
C SER A 54 -3.21 -7.54 -5.15
N ILE A 55 -4.35 -6.84 -5.01
CA ILE A 55 -4.69 -5.67 -5.84
C ILE A 55 -4.21 -4.34 -5.23
N ALA A 56 -4.28 -4.20 -3.91
CA ALA A 56 -3.97 -2.96 -3.21
C ALA A 56 -2.56 -2.38 -3.50
N PRO A 57 -1.49 -3.19 -3.61
CA PRO A 57 -0.15 -2.69 -3.90
C PRO A 57 -0.09 -2.00 -5.27
N ASN A 58 -0.74 -2.56 -6.29
CA ASN A 58 -0.71 -1.98 -7.64
C ASN A 58 -1.51 -0.66 -7.69
N ILE A 59 -2.62 -0.55 -6.95
CA ILE A 59 -3.37 0.71 -6.82
C ILE A 59 -2.49 1.79 -6.17
N LEU A 60 -1.79 1.44 -5.08
CA LEU A 60 -0.90 2.38 -4.40
C LEU A 60 0.24 2.86 -5.30
N LEU A 61 0.82 1.96 -6.12
CA LEU A 61 1.87 2.30 -7.09
C LEU A 61 1.35 3.17 -8.25
N VAL A 62 0.09 3.03 -8.66
CA VAL A 62 -0.52 3.90 -9.68
C VAL A 62 -0.74 5.29 -9.11
N LEU A 63 -1.27 5.39 -7.89
CA LEU A 63 -1.48 6.69 -7.23
C LEU A 63 -0.17 7.44 -7.00
N ALA A 64 0.94 6.74 -6.74
CA ALA A 64 2.24 7.39 -6.56
C ALA A 64 2.79 8.05 -7.84
N LYS A 65 2.21 7.76 -9.02
CA LYS A 65 2.62 8.33 -10.30
C LYS A 65 1.82 9.58 -10.68
N HIS A 66 0.82 9.96 -9.90
CA HIS A 66 -0.08 11.09 -10.16
C HIS A 66 0.01 12.08 -9.01
#